data_AF-K2AW97-F1
#
_entry.id   AF-K2AW97-F1
#
_cell.length_a   1.000
_cell.length_b   1.000
_cell.length_c   1.000
_cell.angle_alpha   90.00
_cell.angle_beta   90.00
_cell.angle_gamma   90.00
#
_symmetry.space_group_name_H-M   'P 1'
#
loop_
_entity.id
_entity.type
_entity.pdbx_description
1 polymer ?
#
loop_
_entity_poly.entity_id
_entity_poly.type
_entity_poly.pdbx_seq_one_letter_code
_entity_poly.pdbx_strand_id
1 'polypeptide(L)'
;MDTTNHYVVAEGPDGLTKILQEFLEKSKNDSTFAAEKHYVLYQLGSQKSMLCVDTDKTPFKFWYYDLMGRPATEAVKETIANFLWEHWGEKEELQDVTRQNEME
;
A
#
# COMPACT_ATOMS: atom_id res chain seq x y z
N MET A 1 16.26 22.91 -14.10
CA MET A 1 15.95 22.14 -12.88
C MET A 1 15.62 20.75 -13.36
N ASP A 2 16.47 19.78 -13.02
CA ASP A 2 16.31 18.36 -13.35
C ASP A 2 15.04 17.87 -12.64
N THR A 3 13.94 17.76 -13.37
CA THR A 3 12.75 17.04 -12.88
C THR A 3 12.99 15.56 -13.13
N THR A 4 13.94 14.97 -12.41
CA THR A 4 13.96 13.53 -12.22
C THR A 4 12.64 13.21 -11.52
N ASN A 5 11.65 12.71 -12.25
CA ASN A 5 10.43 12.19 -11.63
C ASN A 5 10.88 10.96 -10.82
N HIS A 6 11.12 11.13 -9.53
CA HIS A 6 11.49 10.05 -8.62
C HIS A 6 10.28 9.14 -8.44
N TYR A 7 10.19 8.11 -9.28
CA TYR A 7 9.27 7.00 -9.08
C TYR A 7 10.06 5.73 -8.76
N VAL A 8 9.47 4.86 -7.96
CA VAL A 8 9.98 3.50 -7.74
C VAL A 8 9.20 2.52 -8.63
N VAL A 9 9.82 1.43 -9.05
CA VAL A 9 9.18 0.43 -9.92
C VAL A 9 8.65 -0.72 -9.09
N ALA A 10 7.36 -1.03 -9.25
CA ALA A 10 6.72 -2.22 -8.67
C ALA A 10 6.37 -3.22 -9.78
N GLU A 11 6.95 -4.41 -9.72
CA GLU A 11 6.64 -5.52 -10.62
C GLU A 11 5.57 -6.42 -10.00
N GLY A 12 4.35 -6.35 -10.52
CA GLY A 12 3.21 -7.15 -10.07
C GLY A 12 2.79 -6.91 -8.61
N PRO A 13 1.82 -7.71 -8.12
CA PRO A 13 1.30 -7.62 -6.75
C PRO A 13 2.40 -7.68 -5.68
N ASP A 14 3.30 -8.67 -5.76
CA ASP A 14 4.36 -8.87 -4.77
C ASP A 14 5.32 -7.69 -4.69
N GLY A 15 5.70 -7.12 -5.84
CA GLY A 15 6.54 -5.93 -5.90
C GLY A 15 5.84 -4.71 -5.29
N LEU A 16 4.54 -4.56 -5.55
CA LEU A 16 3.75 -3.47 -4.96
C LEU A 16 3.64 -3.63 -3.44
N THR A 17 3.34 -4.82 -2.93
CA THR A 17 3.26 -5.10 -1.49
C THR A 17 4.56 -4.71 -0.77
N LYS A 18 5.72 -5.11 -1.30
CA LYS A 18 7.02 -4.75 -0.73
C LYS A 18 7.23 -3.24 -0.65
N ILE A 19 6.92 -2.53 -1.74
CA ILE A 19 7.05 -1.06 -1.77
C ILE A 19 6.12 -0.40 -0.75
N LEU A 20 4.88 -0.86 -0.63
CA LEU A 20 3.93 -0.30 0.34
C LEU A 20 4.38 -0.55 1.79
N GLN A 21 4.93 -1.72 2.08
CA GLN A 21 5.53 -2.03 3.38
C GLN A 21 6.74 -1.13 3.67
N GLU A 22 7.65 -0.97 2.71
CA GLU A 22 8.80 -0.06 2.85
C GLU A 22 8.35 1.39 3.07
N PHE A 23 7.31 1.84 2.37
CA PHE A 23 6.76 3.19 2.55
C PHE A 23 6.15 3.36 3.94
N LEU A 24 5.47 2.35 4.46
CA LEU A 24 4.95 2.35 5.82
C LEU A 24 6.05 2.38 6.87
N GLU A 25 7.13 1.63 6.67
CA GLU A 25 8.27 1.67 7.58
C GLU A 25 8.99 3.01 7.53
N LYS A 26 9.19 3.57 6.34
CA LYS A 26 9.84 4.88 6.18
C LYS A 26 8.99 6.01 6.75
N SER A 27 7.68 6.04 6.50
CA SER A 27 6.81 7.11 6.98
C SER A 27 6.72 7.17 8.51
N LYS A 28 6.91 6.04 9.21
CA LYS A 28 6.98 5.99 10.68
C LYS A 28 8.27 6.62 11.25
N ASN A 29 9.36 6.57 10.49
CA ASN A 29 10.69 6.95 10.96
C ASN A 29 11.19 8.28 10.39
N ASP A 30 10.61 8.74 9.28
CA ASP A 30 11.02 9.94 8.56
C ASP A 30 9.80 10.82 8.24
N SER A 31 9.67 11.93 8.98
CA SER A 31 8.59 12.90 8.80
C SER A 31 8.67 13.65 7.47
N THR A 32 9.87 13.81 6.90
CA THR A 32 10.05 14.44 5.60
C THR A 32 9.55 13.51 4.50
N PHE A 33 9.91 12.22 4.59
CA PHE A 33 9.34 11.20 3.71
C PHE A 33 7.82 11.12 3.83
N ALA A 34 7.27 11.15 5.06
CA ALA A 34 5.84 11.07 5.28
C ALA A 34 5.05 12.22 4.62
N ALA A 35 5.60 13.43 4.61
CA ALA A 35 4.97 14.63 4.05
C ALA A 35 5.01 14.70 2.51
N GLU A 36 5.79 13.84 1.85
CA GLU A 36 5.92 13.80 0.40
C GLU A 36 4.93 12.83 -0.25
N LYS A 37 4.60 13.10 -1.52
CA LYS A 37 3.86 12.16 -2.36
C LYS A 37 4.83 11.24 -3.07
N HIS A 38 4.56 9.95 -2.98
CA HIS A 38 5.41 8.92 -3.55
C HIS A 38 4.79 8.35 -4.82
N TYR A 39 5.60 8.19 -5.87
CA TYR A 39 5.14 7.67 -7.16
C TYR A 39 5.68 6.26 -7.38
N VAL A 40 4.80 5.36 -7.78
CA VAL A 40 5.12 3.97 -8.10
C VAL A 40 4.73 3.70 -9.54
N LEU A 41 5.70 3.35 -10.38
CA LEU A 41 5.44 2.79 -11.70
C LEU A 41 5.13 1.30 -11.54
N TYR A 42 3.84 0.98 -11.50
CA TYR A 42 3.34 -0.40 -11.41
C TYR A 42 3.34 -1.05 -12.79
N GLN A 43 3.88 -2.27 -12.88
CA GLN A 43 3.98 -3.04 -14.10
C GLN A 43 3.38 -4.43 -13.91
N LEU A 44 2.37 -4.77 -14.72
CA LEU A 44 1.73 -6.09 -14.74
C LEU A 44 1.70 -6.61 -16.17
N GLY A 45 2.64 -7.49 -16.51
CA GLY A 45 2.84 -7.91 -17.90
C GLY A 45 3.16 -6.72 -18.79
N SER A 46 2.34 -6.47 -19.82
CA SER A 46 2.50 -5.31 -20.71
C SER A 46 1.81 -4.04 -20.19
N GLN A 47 1.00 -4.13 -19.13
CA GLN A 47 0.30 -2.99 -18.56
C GLN A 47 1.23 -2.20 -17.63
N LYS A 48 1.29 -0.88 -17.84
CA LYS A 48 2.04 0.07 -17.02
C LYS A 48 1.10 1.16 -16.51
N SER A 49 1.18 1.46 -15.23
CA SER A 49 0.38 2.48 -14.58
C SER A 49 1.17 3.20 -13.50
N MET A 50 0.77 4.42 -13.21
CA MET A 50 1.33 5.24 -12.15
C MET A 50 0.39 5.20 -10.95
N LEU A 51 0.93 4.82 -9.80
CA LEU A 51 0.25 4.91 -8.51
C LEU A 51 0.90 6.04 -7.71
N CYS A 52 0.11 7.02 -7.29
CA CYS A 52 0.52 8.02 -6.32
C CYS A 52 0.08 7.54 -4.93
N VAL A 53 1.01 7.50 -3.99
CA VAL A 53 0.80 7.11 -2.60
C VAL A 53 1.08 8.31 -1.71
N ASP A 54 0.08 8.74 -0.95
CA ASP A 54 0.21 9.77 0.07
C ASP A 54 0.24 9.11 1.44
N THR A 55 1.37 9.32 2.13
CA THR A 55 1.72 8.68 3.39
C THR A 55 1.60 9.63 4.59
N ASP A 56 1.18 10.90 4.37
CA ASP A 56 1.08 11.93 5.42
C ASP A 56 0.03 11.57 6.47
N LYS A 57 -1.01 10.84 6.03
CA LYS A 57 -2.12 10.44 6.88
C LYS A 57 -2.39 8.95 6.75
N THR A 58 -2.86 8.38 7.85
CA THR A 58 -3.34 7.01 7.92
C THR A 58 -4.88 6.96 7.92
N PRO A 59 -5.50 6.03 7.19
CA PRO A 59 -4.88 5.12 6.23
C PRO A 59 -4.29 5.87 5.02
N PHE A 60 -3.29 5.26 4.37
CA PHE A 60 -2.67 5.82 3.17
C PHE A 60 -3.71 6.11 2.08
N LYS A 61 -3.46 7.16 1.29
CA LYS A 61 -4.31 7.51 0.14
C LYS A 61 -3.63 7.15 -1.16
N PHE A 62 -4.44 6.69 -2.11
CA PHE A 62 -3.99 6.15 -3.39
C PHE A 62 -4.70 6.85 -4.54
N TRP A 63 -3.93 7.22 -5.58
CA TRP A 63 -4.47 7.60 -6.89
C TRP A 63 -3.83 6.75 -7.97
N TYR A 64 -4.65 6.21 -8.86
CA TYR A 64 -4.21 5.30 -9.92
C TYR A 64 -4.42 5.94 -11.29
N TYR A 65 -3.38 5.90 -12.12
CA TYR A 65 -3.40 6.42 -13.48
C TYR A 65 -2.79 5.38 -14.43
N ASP A 66 -3.62 4.69 -15.21
CA ASP A 66 -3.12 3.83 -16.29
C ASP A 66 -2.61 4.67 -17.46
N LEU A 67 -1.43 4.34 -18.00
CA LEU A 67 -0.82 5.11 -19.09
C LEU A 67 -1.61 5.04 -20.41
N MET A 68 -2.56 4.10 -20.52
CA MET A 68 -3.46 3.98 -21.68
C MET A 68 -4.91 4.31 -21.32
N GLY A 69 -5.17 4.88 -20.14
CA GLY A 69 -6.52 5.24 -19.69
C GLY A 69 -7.41 4.05 -19.32
N ARG A 70 -6.85 2.85 -19.15
CA ARG A 70 -7.62 1.67 -18.71
C ARG A 70 -7.97 1.74 -17.23
N PRO A 71 -9.04 1.05 -16.79
CA PRO A 71 -9.32 0.90 -15.36
C PRO A 71 -8.19 0.14 -14.65
N ALA A 72 -8.08 0.36 -13.34
CA ALA A 72 -7.24 -0.44 -12.47
C ALA A 72 -7.65 -1.91 -12.52
N THR A 73 -6.65 -2.79 -12.64
CA THR A 73 -6.85 -4.25 -12.61
C THR A 73 -7.32 -4.70 -11.22
N GLU A 74 -7.93 -5.87 -11.14
CA GLU A 74 -8.29 -6.46 -9.84
C GLU A 74 -7.04 -6.70 -8.99
N ALA A 75 -5.96 -7.18 -9.60
CA ALA A 75 -4.68 -7.42 -8.92
C ALA A 75 -4.17 -6.20 -8.14
N VAL A 76 -4.15 -5.00 -8.74
CA VAL A 76 -3.69 -3.79 -8.03
C VAL A 76 -4.67 -3.35 -6.94
N LYS A 77 -5.99 -3.48 -7.18
CA LYS A 77 -7.02 -3.13 -6.21
C LYS A 77 -6.96 -4.04 -4.98
N GLU A 78 -6.87 -5.35 -5.19
CA GLU A 78 -6.76 -6.34 -4.11
C GLU A 78 -5.47 -6.15 -3.32
N THR A 79 -4.35 -5.88 -3.99
CA THR A 79 -3.08 -5.62 -3.31
C THR A 79 -3.20 -4.41 -2.37
N ILE A 80 -3.78 -3.30 -2.83
CA ILE A 80 -4.00 -2.10 -2.01
C ILE A 80 -5.01 -2.39 -0.89
N ALA A 81 -6.10 -3.09 -1.19
CA ALA A 81 -7.14 -3.41 -0.21
C ALA A 81 -6.59 -4.31 0.92
N ASN A 82 -5.83 -5.34 0.58
CA ASN A 82 -5.20 -6.24 1.55
C ASN A 82 -4.20 -5.49 2.42
N PHE A 83 -3.35 -4.65 1.82
CA PHE A 83 -2.42 -3.80 2.57
C PHE A 83 -3.16 -2.87 3.56
N LEU A 84 -4.25 -2.23 3.12
CA LEU A 84 -5.06 -1.39 4.00
C LEU A 84 -5.72 -2.19 5.12
N TRP A 85 -6.25 -3.37 4.81
CA TRP A 85 -6.90 -4.25 5.77
C TRP A 85 -5.92 -4.78 6.83
N GLU A 86 -4.72 -5.20 6.43
CA GLU A 86 -3.70 -5.74 7.33
C GLU A 86 -3.20 -4.72 8.37
N HIS A 87 -3.21 -3.44 8.03
CA HIS A 87 -2.64 -2.37 8.86
C HIS A 87 -3.66 -1.47 9.55
N TRP A 88 -4.85 -1.30 8.98
CA TRP A 88 -5.90 -0.41 9.51
C TRP A 88 -7.30 -1.03 9.47
N GLY A 89 -7.43 -2.28 9.02
CA GLY A 89 -8.67 -3.04 9.19
C GLY A 89 -8.91 -3.34 10.66
N GLU A 90 -10.18 -3.38 11.06
CA GLU A 90 -10.56 -3.84 12.39
C GLU A 90 -10.19 -5.33 12.50
N LYS A 91 -9.07 -5.62 13.16
CA LYS A 91 -8.87 -6.93 13.75
C LYS A 91 -9.80 -6.97 14.95
N GLU A 92 -10.97 -7.59 14.80
CA GLU A 92 -11.62 -8.18 15.98
C GLU A 92 -10.56 -9.08 16.64
N GLU A 93 -10.02 -8.61 17.76
CA GLU A 93 -9.16 -9.38 18.62
C GLU A 93 -9.99 -10.57 19.10
N LEU A 94 -9.85 -11.71 18.42
CA LEU A 94 -10.18 -13.03 18.98
C LEU A 94 -9.19 -13.31 20.12
N GLN A 95 -9.26 -12.54 21.19
CA GLN A 95 -8.64 -12.85 22.46
C GLN A 95 -9.57 -13.78 23.24
N ASP A 96 -9.17 -15.06 23.30
CA ASP A 96 -9.45 -16.01 24.38
C ASP A 96 -10.91 -16.23 24.84
N VAL A 97 -11.67 -17.02 24.07
CA VAL A 97 -12.75 -17.87 24.65
C VAL A 97 -12.19 -19.26 24.97
N THR A 98 -11.07 -19.32 25.69
CA THR A 98 -10.49 -20.61 26.14
C THR A 98 -9.93 -20.55 27.55
N ARG A 99 -10.63 -19.86 28.47
CA ARG A 99 -10.26 -19.87 29.91
C ARG A 99 -11.41 -19.71 30.90
N GLN A 100 -12.61 -20.23 30.66
CA GLN A 100 -13.58 -20.47 31.75
C GLN A 100 -14.49 -21.65 31.37
N ASN A 101 -14.05 -22.88 31.67
CA ASN A 101 -14.91 -24.05 31.96
C ASN A 101 -14.07 -25.26 32.40
N GLU A 102 -12.96 -25.01 33.11
CA GLU A 102 -12.35 -26.00 33.99
C GLU A 102 -12.24 -25.31 35.36
N MET A 103 -12.87 -25.90 36.38
CA MET A 103 -13.22 -25.33 37.71
C MET A 103 -14.52 -24.50 37.64
N GLU A 104 -15.68 -24.93 38.15
CA GLU A 104 -15.97 -25.77 39.33
C GLU A 104 -17.03 -26.85 39.07
#